data_AF-A0A522BKZ1-F1
#
_entry.id   AF-A0A522BKZ1-F1
#
_cell.length_a   1.000
_cell.length_b   1.000
_cell.length_c   1.000
_cell.angle_alpha   90.00
_cell.angle_beta   90.00
_cell.angle_gamma   90.00
#
_symmetry.space_group_name_H-M   'P 1'
#
loop_
_entity.id
_entity.type
_entity.pdbx_description
1 polymer ?
#
loop_
_entity_poly.entity_id
_entity_poly.type
_entity_poly.pdbx_seq_one_letter_code
_entity_poly.pdbx_strand_id
1 'polypeptide(L)'
;MSSTTITETSNLKRLNDAVLLPGDILLTTSTEKFSKGIRRVTKSDISHAMIYVDDRSIIDATGEGVHARNTQRLFYEEDCPVYALRLRDNLNATSLQKILTYMRGHIGAQYSYKEAALTALGGAHSFSKKQFCSRLVAQAFESAGILLVGDSNYCSPEDIKSSPLLIEVSDSTVPATHEELLWNQESVDITKLMRESTNTILTGARDKDPTIQTFDDMDNYLVANPECDDEFCQLLNTSGYLTIWKTELDKNPWQYNIYFMNEMPPDVIEEYCWSVLKSEKSGPHRYISNRMGYNFLFRQHNLKFFRIMMELFEHLASLHQQRIRVATSWLEINGHLTESKASILEPHTPEWFAALEQWDLHQAKQTREIINLAGSSDVCSICGDDTANDHVLIKSQRPPGGPGTLRLCDDCLKIRGLMGEQYLPLNDQQDENIH
;
A
#
# COMPACT_ATOMS: atom_id res chain seq x y z
N MET A 1 -36.23 -19.14 -16.26
CA MET A 1 -35.38 -20.28 -16.65
C MET A 1 -35.04 -20.16 -18.12
N SER A 2 -33.93 -19.49 -18.43
CA SER A 2 -33.23 -19.68 -19.70
C SER A 2 -31.80 -19.91 -19.27
N SER A 3 -31.44 -21.20 -19.20
CA SER A 3 -30.08 -21.66 -19.00
C SER A 3 -29.34 -21.33 -20.28
N THR A 4 -28.68 -20.19 -20.32
CA THR A 4 -27.68 -19.94 -21.35
C THR A 4 -26.50 -20.82 -21.00
N THR A 5 -26.45 -21.96 -21.67
CA THR A 5 -25.35 -22.91 -21.70
C THR A 5 -24.03 -22.15 -21.82
N ILE A 6 -23.22 -22.21 -20.77
CA ILE A 6 -21.80 -21.87 -20.77
C ILE A 6 -21.11 -22.96 -21.60
N THR A 7 -21.19 -22.85 -22.92
CA THR A 7 -20.52 -23.75 -23.87
C THR A 7 -19.77 -22.96 -24.94
N GLU A 8 -19.17 -21.85 -24.53
CA GLU A 8 -17.95 -21.31 -25.15
C GLU A 8 -17.05 -20.95 -23.98
N THR A 9 -16.07 -21.80 -23.68
CA THR A 9 -14.91 -21.38 -22.88
C THR A 9 -14.29 -20.21 -23.63
N SER A 10 -14.57 -19.00 -23.17
CA SER A 10 -13.87 -17.80 -23.62
C SER A 10 -12.38 -18.06 -23.45
N ASN A 11 -11.60 -18.02 -24.54
CA ASN A 11 -10.14 -18.05 -24.50
C ASN A 11 -9.67 -16.74 -23.86
N LEU A 12 -9.79 -16.68 -22.53
CA LEU A 12 -9.32 -15.57 -21.73
C LEU A 12 -7.95 -15.93 -21.16
N LYS A 13 -7.10 -14.91 -21.10
CA LYS A 13 -5.83 -14.95 -20.39
C LYS A 13 -5.83 -13.93 -19.27
N ARG A 14 -4.96 -14.16 -18.31
CA ARG A 14 -4.70 -13.26 -17.19
C ARG A 14 -3.21 -12.98 -17.06
N LEU A 15 -2.87 -12.02 -16.21
CA LEU A 15 -1.48 -11.75 -15.85
C LEU A 15 -0.89 -12.94 -15.09
N ASN A 16 0.40 -13.20 -15.33
CA ASN A 16 1.16 -14.19 -14.61
C ASN A 16 1.88 -13.54 -13.42
N ASP A 17 1.19 -13.47 -12.27
CA ASP A 17 1.73 -12.82 -11.06
C ASP A 17 3.04 -13.46 -10.56
N ALA A 18 3.35 -14.71 -10.95
CA ALA A 18 4.57 -15.40 -10.55
C ALA A 18 5.86 -14.79 -11.15
N VAL A 19 5.76 -14.09 -12.29
CA VAL A 19 6.92 -13.48 -12.97
C VAL A 19 6.97 -11.95 -12.82
N LEU A 20 5.87 -11.35 -12.36
CA LEU A 20 5.74 -9.90 -12.17
C LEU A 20 6.39 -9.44 -10.87
N LEU A 21 7.02 -8.26 -10.93
CA LEU A 21 7.66 -7.61 -9.80
C LEU A 21 7.13 -6.18 -9.64
N PRO A 22 7.08 -5.65 -8.41
CA PRO A 22 6.75 -4.24 -8.21
C PRO A 22 7.64 -3.32 -9.06
N GLY A 23 7.02 -2.37 -9.76
CA GLY A 23 7.67 -1.50 -10.73
C GLY A 23 7.56 -1.95 -12.18
N ASP A 24 7.10 -3.18 -12.45
CA ASP A 24 6.78 -3.59 -13.82
C ASP A 24 5.63 -2.75 -14.38
N ILE A 25 5.79 -2.32 -15.63
CA ILE A 25 4.78 -1.60 -16.40
C ILE A 25 3.98 -2.61 -17.20
N LEU A 26 2.66 -2.58 -17.06
CA LEU A 26 1.77 -3.43 -17.85
C LEU A 26 1.04 -2.57 -18.87
N LEU A 27 1.13 -2.97 -20.14
CA LEU A 27 0.46 -2.32 -21.25
C LEU A 27 -0.57 -3.26 -21.85
N THR A 28 -1.82 -2.79 -21.95
CA THR A 28 -2.93 -3.66 -22.33
C THR A 28 -3.87 -3.02 -23.34
N THR A 29 -4.60 -3.91 -24.01
CA THR A 29 -5.61 -3.58 -24.99
C THR A 29 -6.99 -3.92 -24.45
N SER A 30 -7.83 -2.90 -24.27
CA SER A 30 -9.25 -3.09 -23.93
C SER A 30 -10.10 -3.19 -25.20
N THR A 31 -11.25 -3.87 -25.15
CA THR A 31 -12.24 -3.89 -26.25
C THR A 31 -13.25 -2.73 -26.18
N GLU A 32 -13.19 -1.91 -25.12
CA GLU A 32 -14.10 -0.79 -24.90
C GLU A 32 -13.99 0.29 -26.00
N LYS A 33 -15.06 1.05 -26.20
CA LYS A 33 -15.16 2.07 -27.27
C LYS A 33 -14.04 3.11 -27.19
N PHE A 34 -13.64 3.51 -25.97
CA PHE A 34 -12.58 4.49 -25.76
C PHE A 34 -11.21 3.94 -26.18
N SER A 35 -10.95 2.66 -25.92
CA SER A 35 -9.75 1.95 -26.38
C SER A 35 -9.62 1.93 -27.90
N LYS A 36 -10.72 1.69 -28.63
CA LYS A 36 -10.73 1.75 -30.11
C LYS A 36 -10.34 3.13 -30.64
N GLY A 37 -10.75 4.20 -29.95
CA GLY A 37 -10.40 5.58 -30.29
C GLY A 37 -8.90 5.85 -30.11
N ILE A 38 -8.34 5.48 -28.96
CA ILE A 38 -6.90 5.65 -28.66
C ILE A 38 -6.06 4.95 -29.71
N ARG A 39 -6.28 3.64 -29.95
CA ARG A 39 -5.51 2.84 -30.90
C ARG A 39 -5.51 3.42 -32.31
N ARG A 40 -6.66 3.92 -32.78
CA ARG A 40 -6.79 4.53 -34.11
C ARG A 40 -5.96 5.81 -34.23
N VAL A 41 -5.92 6.60 -33.16
CA VAL A 41 -5.23 7.89 -33.11
C VAL A 41 -3.73 7.71 -32.91
N THR A 42 -3.30 6.78 -32.04
CA THR A 42 -1.89 6.49 -31.75
C THR A 42 -1.25 5.52 -32.75
N LYS A 43 -2.06 4.90 -33.63
CA LYS A 43 -1.64 3.80 -34.52
C LYS A 43 -0.98 2.63 -33.76
N SER A 44 -1.36 2.43 -32.49
CA SER A 44 -0.85 1.37 -31.63
C SER A 44 -1.90 0.30 -31.39
N ASP A 45 -1.44 -0.91 -31.09
CA ASP A 45 -2.27 -2.01 -30.63
C ASP A 45 -2.67 -1.87 -29.15
N ILE A 46 -2.03 -0.96 -28.40
CA ILE A 46 -2.21 -0.73 -26.96
C ILE A 46 -3.09 0.49 -26.69
N SER A 47 -3.89 0.40 -25.63
CA SER A 47 -4.79 1.47 -25.20
C SER A 47 -4.59 1.95 -23.76
N HIS A 48 -3.89 1.17 -22.95
CA HIS A 48 -3.85 1.37 -21.50
C HIS A 48 -2.50 1.04 -20.92
N ALA A 49 -2.17 1.71 -19.81
CA ALA A 49 -0.90 1.56 -19.09
C ALA A 49 -1.15 1.57 -17.58
N MET A 50 -0.45 0.72 -16.85
CA MET A 50 -0.53 0.59 -15.39
C MET A 50 0.81 0.13 -14.82
N ILE A 51 1.00 0.26 -13.50
CA ILE A 51 2.17 -0.29 -12.81
C ILE A 51 1.73 -1.39 -11.85
N TYR A 52 2.45 -2.51 -11.83
CA TYR A 52 2.36 -3.52 -10.79
C TYR A 52 3.04 -3.00 -9.53
N VAL A 53 2.29 -2.80 -8.44
CA VAL A 53 2.75 -2.06 -7.25
C VAL A 53 2.95 -2.93 -6.02
N ASP A 54 2.39 -4.13 -6.01
CA ASP A 54 2.50 -5.12 -4.93
C ASP A 54 2.01 -6.49 -5.42
N ASP A 55 2.10 -7.51 -4.58
CA ASP A 55 1.54 -8.84 -4.88
C ASP A 55 0.09 -8.75 -5.36
N ARG A 56 -0.13 -9.19 -6.59
CA ARG A 56 -1.41 -9.17 -7.32
C ARG A 56 -2.10 -7.80 -7.34
N SER A 57 -1.35 -6.71 -7.26
CA SER A 57 -1.88 -5.37 -7.18
C SER A 57 -1.28 -4.45 -8.23
N ILE A 58 -2.15 -3.79 -8.99
CA ILE A 58 -1.77 -2.74 -9.94
C ILE A 58 -2.41 -1.42 -9.55
N ILE A 59 -1.82 -0.31 -10.01
CA ILE A 59 -2.48 1.01 -10.00
C ILE A 59 -2.54 1.55 -11.43
N ASP A 60 -3.72 2.02 -11.82
CA ASP A 60 -3.99 2.60 -13.13
C ASP A 60 -4.85 3.87 -13.03
N ALA A 61 -4.96 4.60 -14.15
CA ALA A 61 -5.90 5.70 -14.30
C ALA A 61 -6.95 5.33 -15.36
N THR A 62 -8.21 5.19 -14.97
CA THR A 62 -9.35 4.94 -15.88
C THR A 62 -10.41 6.03 -15.70
N GLY A 63 -11.55 5.93 -16.38
CA GLY A 63 -12.67 6.86 -16.15
C GLY A 63 -13.16 6.98 -14.70
N GLU A 64 -12.85 5.99 -13.86
CA GLU A 64 -13.16 5.99 -12.43
C GLU A 64 -12.16 6.82 -11.60
N GLY A 65 -11.10 7.34 -12.23
CA GLY A 65 -9.95 7.99 -11.58
C GLY A 65 -8.74 7.06 -11.45
N VAL A 66 -7.75 7.48 -10.67
CA VAL A 66 -6.58 6.68 -10.34
C VAL A 66 -6.89 5.73 -9.19
N HIS A 67 -6.73 4.42 -9.38
CA HIS A 67 -7.11 3.44 -8.37
C HIS A 67 -6.26 2.16 -8.42
N ALA A 68 -6.26 1.44 -7.29
CA ALA A 68 -5.72 0.10 -7.23
C ALA A 68 -6.72 -0.96 -7.72
N ARG A 69 -6.20 -2.03 -8.35
CA ARG A 69 -6.97 -3.20 -8.79
C ARG A 69 -6.24 -4.49 -8.44
N ASN A 70 -7.00 -5.58 -8.28
CA ASN A 70 -6.46 -6.94 -8.12
C ASN A 70 -6.26 -7.57 -9.50
N THR A 71 -5.05 -8.02 -9.82
CA THR A 71 -4.69 -8.66 -11.11
C THR A 71 -5.46 -9.95 -11.36
N GLN A 72 -5.84 -10.69 -10.32
CA GLN A 72 -6.66 -11.91 -10.39
C GLN A 72 -8.10 -11.64 -10.87
N ARG A 73 -8.51 -10.37 -10.95
CA ARG A 73 -9.80 -9.93 -11.50
C ARG A 73 -9.68 -9.35 -12.91
N LEU A 74 -8.46 -9.31 -13.47
CA LEU A 74 -8.19 -8.75 -14.79
C LEU A 74 -8.00 -9.88 -15.80
N PHE A 75 -9.00 -10.01 -16.67
CA PHE A 75 -9.02 -10.98 -17.76
C PHE A 75 -9.00 -10.25 -19.10
N TYR A 76 -8.29 -10.84 -20.06
CA TYR A 76 -8.11 -10.29 -21.40
C TYR A 76 -8.46 -11.37 -22.41
N GLU A 77 -9.07 -10.99 -23.53
CA GLU A 77 -9.24 -11.91 -24.66
C GLU A 77 -7.86 -12.35 -25.18
N GLU A 78 -7.77 -13.59 -25.67
CA GLU A 78 -6.50 -14.16 -26.14
C GLU A 78 -5.82 -13.31 -27.22
N ASP A 79 -6.62 -12.71 -28.10
CA ASP A 79 -6.17 -11.85 -29.20
C ASP A 79 -5.80 -10.42 -28.77
N CYS A 80 -6.11 -10.03 -27.53
CA CYS A 80 -5.77 -8.72 -26.99
C CYS A 80 -4.30 -8.70 -26.54
N PRO A 81 -3.47 -7.77 -27.05
CA PRO A 81 -2.10 -7.62 -26.58
C PRO A 81 -2.03 -7.29 -25.08
N VAL A 82 -1.08 -7.94 -24.42
CA VAL A 82 -0.68 -7.67 -23.03
C VAL A 82 0.84 -7.75 -23.01
N TYR A 83 1.48 -6.64 -22.65
CA TYR A 83 2.93 -6.57 -22.50
C TYR A 83 3.27 -6.25 -21.05
N ALA A 84 4.18 -7.01 -20.46
CA ALA A 84 4.85 -6.62 -19.23
C ALA A 84 6.26 -6.13 -19.55
N LEU A 85 6.58 -4.93 -19.08
CA LEU A 85 7.84 -4.26 -19.34
C LEU A 85 8.54 -3.96 -18.02
N ARG A 86 9.83 -4.23 -17.95
CA ARG A 86 10.68 -3.99 -16.78
C ARG A 86 11.82 -3.06 -17.16
N LEU A 87 12.26 -2.23 -16.22
CA LEU A 87 13.47 -1.43 -16.41
C LEU A 87 14.68 -2.35 -16.65
N ARG A 88 15.43 -2.07 -17.72
CA ARG A 88 16.61 -2.85 -18.13
C ARG A 88 17.67 -2.86 -17.04
N ASP A 89 17.93 -1.68 -16.48
CA ASP A 89 18.80 -1.53 -15.32
C ASP A 89 17.95 -1.74 -14.07
N ASN A 90 18.37 -2.65 -13.20
CA ASN A 90 17.60 -2.95 -11.99
C ASN A 90 17.33 -1.68 -11.18
N LEU A 91 16.07 -1.45 -10.84
CA LEU A 91 15.67 -0.40 -9.93
C LEU A 91 16.33 -0.65 -8.57
N ASN A 92 17.09 0.33 -8.07
CA ASN A 92 17.46 0.31 -6.66
C ASN A 92 16.19 0.50 -5.80
N ALA A 93 16.24 0.03 -4.55
CA ALA A 93 15.08 0.05 -3.65
C ALA A 93 14.52 1.47 -3.41
N THR A 94 15.38 2.50 -3.41
CA THR A 94 14.95 3.89 -3.22
C THR A 94 14.16 4.42 -4.41
N SER A 95 14.63 4.16 -5.64
CA SER A 95 13.93 4.54 -6.87
C SER A 95 12.60 3.81 -6.99
N LEU A 96 12.57 2.51 -6.71
CA LEU A 96 11.32 1.74 -6.67
C LEU A 96 10.34 2.34 -5.66
N GLN A 97 10.80 2.62 -4.43
CA GLN A 97 9.94 3.21 -3.40
C GLN A 97 9.37 4.57 -3.83
N LYS A 98 10.14 5.42 -4.52
CA LYS A 98 9.64 6.69 -5.06
C LYS A 98 8.52 6.47 -6.08
N ILE A 99 8.71 5.55 -7.02
CA ILE A 99 7.68 5.18 -8.02
C ILE A 99 6.41 4.69 -7.32
N LEU A 100 6.54 3.74 -6.38
CA LEU A 100 5.39 3.17 -5.69
C LEU A 100 4.67 4.21 -4.80
N THR A 101 5.44 5.10 -4.15
CA THR A 101 4.89 6.21 -3.35
C THR A 101 4.13 7.19 -4.26
N TYR A 102 4.69 7.52 -5.43
CA TYR A 102 4.01 8.38 -6.41
C TYR A 102 2.68 7.77 -6.84
N MET A 103 2.66 6.49 -7.22
CA MET A 103 1.44 5.80 -7.65
C MET A 103 0.37 5.80 -6.56
N ARG A 104 0.76 5.50 -5.31
CA ARG A 104 -0.15 5.47 -4.16
C ARG A 104 -0.67 6.86 -3.79
N GLY A 105 0.18 7.88 -3.82
CA GLY A 105 -0.19 9.28 -3.54
C GLY A 105 -1.16 9.88 -4.56
N HIS A 106 -1.27 9.29 -5.75
CA HIS A 106 -2.21 9.73 -6.79
C HIS A 106 -3.57 9.04 -6.74
N ILE A 107 -3.80 8.07 -5.85
CA ILE A 107 -5.10 7.40 -5.72
C ILE A 107 -6.21 8.44 -5.50
N GLY A 108 -7.27 8.32 -6.29
CA GLY A 108 -8.43 9.21 -6.28
C GLY A 108 -8.38 10.37 -7.27
N ALA A 109 -7.21 10.67 -7.85
CA ALA A 109 -7.08 11.73 -8.85
C ALA A 109 -8.00 11.46 -10.06
N GLN A 110 -8.70 12.49 -10.53
CA GLN A 110 -9.67 12.32 -11.62
C GLN A 110 -8.98 12.03 -12.95
N TYR A 111 -9.69 11.34 -13.84
CA TYR A 111 -9.22 11.10 -15.21
C TYR A 111 -9.44 12.31 -16.11
N SER A 112 -8.47 12.56 -17.01
CA SER A 112 -8.52 13.65 -17.98
C SER A 112 -8.67 13.14 -19.40
N TYR A 113 -9.91 12.97 -19.85
CA TYR A 113 -10.21 12.60 -21.24
C TYR A 113 -9.68 13.62 -22.26
N LYS A 114 -9.81 14.92 -21.92
CA LYS A 114 -9.36 16.00 -22.79
C LYS A 114 -7.86 15.94 -22.99
N GLU A 115 -7.08 15.83 -21.91
CA GLU A 115 -5.62 15.80 -22.02
C GLU A 115 -5.10 14.49 -22.62
N ALA A 116 -5.75 13.36 -22.34
CA ALA A 116 -5.44 12.08 -22.97
C ALA A 116 -5.61 12.14 -24.50
N ALA A 117 -6.63 12.85 -25.00
CA ALA A 117 -6.83 13.04 -26.44
C ALA A 117 -5.79 13.98 -27.07
N LEU A 118 -5.27 14.95 -26.31
CA LEU A 118 -4.26 15.90 -26.78
C LEU A 118 -2.88 15.28 -26.97
N THR A 119 -2.59 14.14 -26.34
CA THR A 119 -1.34 13.38 -26.52
C THR A 119 -0.99 13.15 -28.00
N ALA A 120 -2.00 12.95 -28.85
CA ALA A 120 -1.80 12.69 -30.27
C ALA A 120 -1.42 13.92 -31.10
N LEU A 121 -1.66 15.13 -30.58
CA LEU A 121 -1.42 16.38 -31.29
C LEU A 121 -0.03 16.96 -31.03
N GLY A 122 0.68 16.46 -30.00
CA GLY A 122 1.99 16.96 -29.58
C GLY A 122 2.00 18.43 -29.12
N GLY A 123 3.16 18.89 -28.65
CA GLY A 123 3.39 20.29 -28.26
C GLY A 123 3.27 20.58 -26.76
N ALA A 124 3.81 21.73 -26.35
CA ALA A 124 3.77 22.17 -24.96
C ALA A 124 2.37 22.66 -24.58
N HIS A 125 1.72 21.95 -23.65
CA HIS A 125 0.41 22.32 -23.10
C HIS A 125 0.52 22.44 -21.58
N SER A 126 -0.28 23.33 -20.98
CA SER A 126 -0.50 23.29 -19.54
C SER A 126 -1.27 22.03 -19.17
N PHE A 127 -0.79 21.29 -18.17
CA PHE A 127 -1.47 20.11 -17.66
C PHE A 127 -2.07 20.37 -16.27
N SER A 128 -3.20 19.75 -15.99
CA SER A 128 -3.84 19.75 -14.68
C SER A 128 -3.28 18.66 -13.76
N LYS A 129 -3.66 18.67 -12.48
CA LYS A 129 -3.41 17.57 -11.53
C LYS A 129 -4.15 16.26 -11.89
N LYS A 130 -5.06 16.29 -12.87
CA LYS A 130 -5.77 15.11 -13.34
C LYS A 130 -4.83 14.20 -14.13
N GLN A 131 -5.17 12.91 -14.14
CA GLN A 131 -4.32 11.88 -14.69
C GLN A 131 -4.94 11.20 -15.91
N PHE A 132 -4.10 10.56 -16.71
CA PHE A 132 -4.50 9.49 -17.61
C PHE A 132 -3.43 8.42 -17.59
N CYS A 133 -3.73 7.23 -18.11
CA CYS A 133 -2.96 6.01 -17.85
C CYS A 133 -1.46 6.16 -18.12
N SER A 134 -1.07 6.59 -19.32
CA SER A 134 0.35 6.76 -19.68
C SER A 134 1.03 7.92 -18.97
N ARG A 135 0.35 9.06 -18.74
CA ARG A 135 0.89 10.16 -17.91
C ARG A 135 1.24 9.67 -16.51
N LEU A 136 0.31 8.96 -15.87
CA LEU A 136 0.49 8.45 -14.52
C LEU A 136 1.76 7.58 -14.44
N VAL A 137 1.92 6.64 -15.38
CA VAL A 137 3.11 5.79 -15.45
C VAL A 137 4.38 6.60 -15.70
N ALA A 138 4.38 7.50 -16.69
CA ALA A 138 5.56 8.28 -17.03
C ALA A 138 6.02 9.19 -15.87
N GLN A 139 5.08 9.92 -15.26
CA GLN A 139 5.40 10.79 -14.12
C GLN A 139 5.85 10.00 -12.88
N ALA A 140 5.34 8.79 -12.67
CA ALA A 140 5.79 7.93 -11.58
C ALA A 140 7.28 7.59 -11.71
N PHE A 141 7.74 7.23 -12.90
CA PHE A 141 9.15 6.98 -13.18
C PHE A 141 9.99 8.27 -13.14
N GLU A 142 9.46 9.38 -13.66
CA GLU A 142 10.13 10.68 -13.58
C GLU A 142 10.35 11.14 -12.13
N SER A 143 9.43 10.81 -11.21
CA SER A 143 9.60 11.09 -9.77
C SER A 143 10.83 10.41 -9.15
N ALA A 144 11.31 9.33 -9.78
CA ALA A 144 12.54 8.63 -9.43
C ALA A 144 13.74 9.03 -10.30
N GLY A 145 13.61 10.05 -11.14
CA GLY A 145 14.64 10.52 -12.07
C GLY A 145 14.79 9.69 -13.34
N ILE A 146 13.79 8.86 -13.67
CA ILE A 146 13.83 7.96 -14.84
C ILE A 146 12.88 8.49 -15.91
N LEU A 147 13.45 9.05 -16.98
CA LEU A 147 12.68 9.58 -18.11
C LEU A 147 12.38 8.47 -19.11
N LEU A 148 11.23 7.81 -18.98
CA LEU A 148 10.79 6.78 -19.93
C LEU A 148 10.51 7.36 -21.32
N VAL A 149 10.05 8.61 -21.36
CA VAL A 149 9.59 9.35 -22.55
C VAL A 149 10.09 10.79 -22.49
N GLY A 150 10.00 11.52 -23.62
CA GLY A 150 10.45 12.91 -23.70
C GLY A 150 9.53 13.91 -22.98
N ASP A 151 8.23 13.62 -22.87
CA ASP A 151 7.26 14.43 -22.12
C ASP A 151 6.33 13.52 -21.32
N SER A 152 6.53 13.45 -20.01
CA SER A 152 5.71 12.64 -19.11
C SER A 152 4.27 13.14 -18.97
N ASN A 153 3.97 14.37 -19.36
CA ASN A 153 2.65 14.96 -19.24
C ASN A 153 1.75 14.64 -20.44
N TYR A 154 2.37 14.34 -21.59
CA TYR A 154 1.70 14.05 -22.86
C TYR A 154 2.42 12.94 -23.62
N CYS A 155 2.27 11.70 -23.13
CA CYS A 155 2.76 10.50 -23.80
C CYS A 155 1.66 9.46 -23.96
N SER A 156 1.77 8.60 -24.95
CA SER A 156 0.90 7.46 -25.18
C SER A 156 1.49 6.18 -24.55
N PRO A 157 0.70 5.11 -24.37
CA PRO A 157 1.23 3.81 -24.00
C PRO A 157 2.28 3.27 -24.98
N GLU A 158 2.16 3.61 -26.26
CA GLU A 158 3.14 3.23 -27.29
C GLU A 158 4.49 3.91 -27.08
N ASP A 159 4.48 5.20 -26.70
CA ASP A 159 5.73 5.92 -26.40
C ASP A 159 6.48 5.23 -25.24
N ILE A 160 5.75 4.76 -24.23
CA ILE A 160 6.32 3.98 -23.12
C ILE A 160 6.86 2.64 -23.64
N LYS A 161 6.10 1.89 -24.44
CA LYS A 161 6.56 0.62 -25.04
C LYS A 161 7.84 0.77 -25.84
N SER A 162 7.98 1.89 -26.55
CA SER A 162 9.14 2.19 -27.37
C SER A 162 10.39 2.63 -26.59
N SER A 163 10.27 2.81 -25.26
CA SER A 163 11.36 3.30 -24.43
C SER A 163 12.56 2.33 -24.45
N PRO A 164 13.78 2.79 -24.78
CA PRO A 164 14.97 1.93 -24.81
C PRO A 164 15.39 1.44 -23.41
N LEU A 165 14.86 2.08 -22.37
CA LEU A 165 15.10 1.74 -20.97
C LEU A 165 14.36 0.48 -20.53
N LEU A 166 13.38 0.01 -21.32
CA LEU A 166 12.54 -1.11 -20.95
C LEU A 166 12.94 -2.39 -21.70
N ILE A 167 12.69 -3.53 -21.06
CA ILE A 167 12.77 -4.87 -21.62
C ILE A 167 11.46 -5.61 -21.34
N GLU A 168 11.08 -6.51 -22.24
CA GLU A 168 9.89 -7.33 -22.06
C GLU A 168 10.15 -8.44 -21.02
N VAL A 169 9.17 -8.65 -20.14
CA VAL A 169 9.13 -9.77 -19.19
C VAL A 169 8.49 -10.95 -19.89
N SER A 170 9.23 -12.04 -20.04
CA SER A 170 8.72 -13.28 -20.65
C SER A 170 7.62 -13.93 -19.81
N ASP A 171 6.72 -14.65 -20.49
CA ASP A 171 5.63 -15.42 -19.88
C ASP A 171 4.72 -14.61 -18.95
N SER A 172 4.50 -13.33 -19.28
CA SER A 172 3.73 -12.38 -18.46
C SER A 172 2.23 -12.64 -18.43
N THR A 173 1.73 -13.62 -19.19
CA THR A 173 0.33 -14.04 -19.18
C THR A 173 0.20 -15.55 -19.16
N VAL A 174 -0.88 -16.03 -18.53
CA VAL A 174 -1.28 -17.44 -18.53
C VAL A 174 -2.76 -17.57 -18.88
N PRO A 175 -3.21 -18.73 -19.42
CA PRO A 175 -4.64 -18.99 -19.62
C PRO A 175 -5.41 -18.88 -18.31
N ALA A 176 -6.58 -18.25 -18.36
CA ALA A 176 -7.50 -18.20 -17.22
C ALA A 176 -8.23 -19.54 -17.07
N THR A 177 -8.35 -20.04 -15.85
CA THR A 177 -9.11 -21.26 -15.58
C THR A 177 -10.60 -20.95 -15.44
N HIS A 178 -11.46 -21.95 -15.66
CA HIS A 178 -12.91 -21.78 -15.46
C HIS A 178 -13.25 -21.45 -14.00
N GLU A 179 -12.51 -22.02 -13.05
CA GLU A 179 -12.67 -21.76 -11.62
C GLU A 179 -12.33 -20.31 -11.26
N GLU A 180 -11.26 -19.75 -11.82
CA GLU A 180 -10.89 -18.34 -11.62
C GLU A 180 -11.98 -17.39 -12.14
N LEU A 181 -12.58 -17.70 -13.29
CA LEU A 181 -13.67 -16.92 -13.87
C LEU A 181 -14.94 -16.97 -13.02
N LEU A 182 -15.31 -18.15 -12.52
CA LEU A 182 -16.44 -18.31 -11.59
C LEU A 182 -16.19 -17.57 -10.27
N TRP A 183 -15.02 -17.74 -9.68
CA TRP A 183 -14.62 -17.04 -8.45
C TRP A 183 -14.70 -15.52 -8.63
N ASN A 184 -14.25 -14.99 -9.78
CA ASN A 184 -14.31 -13.55 -10.04
C ASN A 184 -15.76 -13.03 -10.12
N GLN A 185 -16.67 -13.79 -10.71
CA GLN A 185 -18.09 -13.42 -10.84
C GLN A 185 -18.85 -13.49 -9.52
N GLU A 186 -18.59 -14.51 -8.71
CA GLU A 186 -19.37 -14.78 -7.50
C GLU A 186 -18.83 -14.07 -6.26
N SER A 187 -17.52 -13.76 -6.23
CA SER A 187 -16.90 -13.19 -5.04
C SER A 187 -16.99 -11.66 -5.00
N VAL A 188 -17.16 -11.13 -3.79
CA VAL A 188 -17.13 -9.67 -3.54
C VAL A 188 -15.77 -9.08 -3.92
N ASP A 189 -15.78 -8.01 -4.73
CA ASP A 189 -14.60 -7.22 -5.08
C ASP A 189 -14.38 -6.11 -4.04
N ILE A 190 -13.55 -6.41 -3.04
CA ILE A 190 -13.17 -5.44 -2.00
C ILE A 190 -12.42 -4.25 -2.59
N THR A 191 -11.67 -4.45 -3.69
CA THR A 191 -11.01 -3.33 -4.36
C THR A 191 -12.02 -2.38 -4.98
N LYS A 192 -13.14 -2.90 -5.52
CA LYS A 192 -14.26 -2.07 -5.99
C LYS A 192 -14.88 -1.24 -4.88
N LEU A 193 -15.16 -1.86 -3.72
CA LEU A 193 -15.69 -1.13 -2.56
C LEU A 193 -14.75 0.01 -2.13
N MET A 194 -13.43 -0.24 -2.11
CA MET A 194 -12.44 0.82 -1.83
C MET A 194 -12.48 1.95 -2.86
N ARG A 195 -12.58 1.63 -4.17
CA ARG A 195 -12.67 2.63 -5.24
C ARG A 195 -13.91 3.51 -5.10
N GLU A 196 -15.07 2.89 -4.91
CA GLU A 196 -16.36 3.57 -4.76
C GLU A 196 -16.37 4.46 -3.52
N SER A 197 -15.84 3.96 -2.40
CA SER A 197 -15.73 4.72 -1.15
C SER A 197 -14.80 5.93 -1.29
N THR A 198 -13.60 5.71 -1.86
CA THR A 198 -12.63 6.77 -2.17
C THR A 198 -13.24 7.86 -3.06
N ASN A 199 -13.94 7.45 -4.13
CA ASN A 199 -14.58 8.39 -5.04
C ASN A 199 -15.73 9.15 -4.37
N THR A 200 -16.48 8.52 -3.47
CA THR A 200 -17.55 9.18 -2.70
C THR A 200 -16.96 10.31 -1.84
N ILE A 201 -15.88 10.03 -1.11
CA ILE A 201 -15.21 11.00 -0.23
C ILE A 201 -14.68 12.17 -1.06
N LEU A 202 -13.89 11.88 -2.11
CA LEU A 202 -13.25 12.91 -2.89
C LEU A 202 -14.25 13.70 -3.76
N THR A 203 -15.41 13.14 -4.09
CA THR A 203 -16.49 13.90 -4.72
C THR A 203 -17.04 14.93 -3.73
N GLY A 204 -17.35 14.52 -2.50
CA GLY A 204 -17.81 15.46 -1.47
C GLY A 204 -16.76 16.51 -1.09
N ALA A 205 -15.48 16.14 -1.05
CA ALA A 205 -14.40 17.10 -0.83
C ALA A 205 -14.30 18.14 -1.97
N ARG A 206 -14.53 17.71 -3.22
CA ARG A 206 -14.52 18.60 -4.40
C ARG A 206 -15.68 19.59 -4.43
N ASP A 207 -16.77 19.33 -3.71
CA ASP A 207 -17.85 20.30 -3.53
C ASP A 207 -17.38 21.50 -2.69
N LYS A 208 -16.30 21.35 -1.90
CA LYS A 208 -15.62 22.46 -1.20
C LYS A 208 -14.55 23.12 -2.04
N ASP A 209 -13.69 22.31 -2.64
CA ASP A 209 -12.64 22.80 -3.53
C ASP A 209 -12.47 21.86 -4.74
N PRO A 210 -12.87 22.31 -5.96
CA PRO A 210 -12.81 21.48 -7.16
C PRO A 210 -11.37 21.11 -7.58
N THR A 211 -10.35 21.71 -6.96
CA THR A 211 -8.94 21.37 -7.22
C THR A 211 -8.48 20.12 -6.47
N ILE A 212 -9.18 19.67 -5.43
CA ILE A 212 -8.85 18.47 -4.65
C ILE A 212 -8.85 17.24 -5.56
N GLN A 213 -7.71 16.58 -5.70
CA GLN A 213 -7.59 15.33 -6.47
C GLN A 213 -7.38 14.11 -5.58
N THR A 214 -6.64 14.23 -4.48
CA THR A 214 -6.21 13.11 -3.64
C THR A 214 -6.53 13.35 -2.16
N PHE A 215 -6.31 12.34 -1.31
CA PHE A 215 -6.38 12.51 0.14
C PHE A 215 -5.35 13.55 0.64
N ASP A 216 -4.16 13.61 0.05
CA ASP A 216 -3.16 14.62 0.42
C ASP A 216 -3.66 16.05 0.13
N ASP A 217 -4.33 16.28 -1.00
CA ASP A 217 -4.96 17.59 -1.28
C ASP A 217 -6.06 17.89 -0.26
N MET A 218 -6.85 16.88 0.12
CA MET A 218 -7.93 16.99 1.11
C MET A 218 -7.40 17.29 2.51
N ASP A 219 -6.32 16.64 2.93
CA ASP A 219 -5.65 16.85 4.22
C ASP A 219 -5.10 18.28 4.30
N ASN A 220 -4.44 18.76 3.22
CA ASN A 220 -3.95 20.13 3.12
C ASN A 220 -5.09 21.16 3.16
N TYR A 221 -6.18 20.89 2.44
CA TYR A 221 -7.38 21.74 2.48
C TYR A 221 -7.94 21.83 3.90
N LEU A 222 -8.01 20.70 4.60
CA LEU A 222 -8.58 20.65 5.94
C LEU A 222 -7.71 21.37 6.98
N VAL A 223 -6.38 21.31 6.85
CA VAL A 223 -5.47 22.12 7.68
C VAL A 223 -5.76 23.62 7.52
N ALA A 224 -6.04 24.06 6.30
CA ALA A 224 -6.35 25.46 6.02
C ALA A 224 -7.78 25.88 6.41
N ASN A 225 -8.71 24.92 6.48
CA ASN A 225 -10.13 25.13 6.70
C ASN A 225 -10.67 24.19 7.80
N PRO A 226 -10.20 24.33 9.05
CA PRO A 226 -10.54 23.41 10.15
C PRO A 226 -12.04 23.40 10.49
N GLU A 227 -12.80 24.41 10.09
CA GLU A 227 -14.26 24.43 10.20
C GLU A 227 -14.96 23.35 9.36
N CYS A 228 -14.28 22.76 8.38
CA CYS A 228 -14.79 21.66 7.56
C CYS A 228 -14.60 20.26 8.20
N ASP A 229 -13.98 20.17 9.38
CA ASP A 229 -13.57 18.90 10.01
C ASP A 229 -14.74 17.92 10.20
N ASP A 230 -15.86 18.36 10.75
CA ASP A 230 -17.02 17.49 10.97
C ASP A 230 -17.65 16.99 9.66
N GLU A 231 -17.66 17.82 8.62
CA GLU A 231 -18.19 17.46 7.31
C GLU A 231 -17.30 16.40 6.63
N PHE A 232 -15.98 16.55 6.72
CA PHE A 232 -15.03 15.58 6.16
C PHE A 232 -15.06 14.27 6.97
N CYS A 233 -15.23 14.34 8.29
CA CYS A 233 -15.51 13.16 9.11
C CYS A 233 -16.80 12.45 8.66
N GLN A 234 -17.84 13.20 8.29
CA GLN A 234 -19.08 12.63 7.78
C GLN A 234 -18.86 11.92 6.45
N LEU A 235 -18.06 12.48 5.54
CA LEU A 235 -17.69 11.84 4.27
C LEU A 235 -17.03 10.47 4.48
N LEU A 236 -16.08 10.37 5.43
CA LEU A 236 -15.46 9.08 5.79
C LEU A 236 -16.49 8.05 6.30
N ASN A 237 -17.43 8.50 7.12
CA ASN A 237 -18.43 7.62 7.71
C ASN A 237 -19.47 7.14 6.69
N THR A 238 -20.04 8.06 5.89
CA THR A 238 -21.12 7.73 4.95
C THR A 238 -20.64 7.01 3.70
N SER A 239 -19.35 7.13 3.35
CA SER A 239 -18.74 6.39 2.23
C SER A 239 -18.43 4.93 2.55
N GLY A 240 -18.52 4.52 3.82
CA GLY A 240 -18.15 3.18 4.28
C GLY A 240 -16.64 2.93 4.41
N TYR A 241 -15.78 3.91 4.13
CA TYR A 241 -14.32 3.78 4.09
C TYR A 241 -13.74 3.15 5.36
N LEU A 242 -14.26 3.58 6.51
CA LEU A 242 -13.82 3.14 7.84
C LEU A 242 -14.16 1.68 8.16
N THR A 243 -14.93 1.00 7.30
CA THR A 243 -15.50 -0.33 7.59
C THR A 243 -15.19 -1.41 6.55
N ILE A 244 -14.53 -1.07 5.44
CA ILE A 244 -14.23 -2.04 4.37
C ILE A 244 -13.36 -3.20 4.86
N TRP A 245 -12.48 -2.94 5.83
CA TRP A 245 -11.66 -3.98 6.46
C TRP A 245 -12.48 -5.09 7.12
N LYS A 246 -13.70 -4.79 7.59
CA LYS A 246 -14.60 -5.79 8.18
C LYS A 246 -15.03 -6.80 7.14
N THR A 247 -15.37 -6.33 5.94
CA THR A 247 -15.74 -7.20 4.82
C THR A 247 -14.58 -8.09 4.39
N GLU A 248 -13.34 -7.59 4.39
CA GLU A 248 -12.15 -8.40 4.11
C GLU A 248 -11.93 -9.47 5.20
N LEU A 249 -12.05 -9.09 6.48
CA LEU A 249 -11.92 -10.01 7.61
C LEU A 249 -12.98 -11.11 7.57
N ASP A 250 -14.24 -10.76 7.34
CA ASP A 250 -15.38 -11.69 7.28
C ASP A 250 -15.23 -12.67 6.11
N LYS A 251 -14.68 -12.21 4.98
CA LYS A 251 -14.44 -13.04 3.79
C LYS A 251 -13.26 -13.99 3.98
N ASN A 252 -12.21 -13.54 4.66
CA ASN A 252 -10.94 -14.25 4.78
C ASN A 252 -10.51 -14.47 6.25
N PRO A 253 -11.36 -15.06 7.11
CA PRO A 253 -11.05 -15.21 8.53
C PRO A 253 -9.82 -16.11 8.78
N TRP A 254 -9.56 -17.03 7.84
CA TRP A 254 -8.40 -17.92 7.85
C TRP A 254 -7.07 -17.18 7.82
N GLN A 255 -7.01 -15.97 7.26
CA GLN A 255 -5.79 -15.17 7.25
C GLN A 255 -5.40 -14.63 8.65
N TYR A 256 -6.34 -14.64 9.60
CA TYR A 256 -6.20 -14.02 10.91
C TYR A 256 -6.25 -15.03 12.05
N ASN A 257 -6.50 -16.30 11.75
CA ASN A 257 -6.61 -17.37 12.75
C ASN A 257 -5.99 -18.67 12.23
N ILE A 258 -4.98 -19.17 12.94
CA ILE A 258 -4.24 -20.39 12.57
C ILE A 258 -5.13 -21.63 12.49
N TYR A 259 -6.18 -21.71 13.33
CA TYR A 259 -7.12 -22.83 13.30
C TYR A 259 -7.86 -22.88 11.96
N PHE A 260 -8.40 -21.74 11.50
CA PHE A 260 -9.06 -21.64 10.21
C PHE A 260 -8.08 -21.77 9.04
N MET A 261 -6.84 -21.30 9.18
CA MET A 261 -5.80 -21.48 8.16
C MET A 261 -5.49 -22.97 7.93
N ASN A 262 -5.48 -23.78 8.99
CA ASN A 262 -5.24 -25.22 8.90
C ASN A 262 -6.39 -26.01 8.24
N GLU A 263 -7.57 -25.40 8.06
CA GLU A 263 -8.70 -26.02 7.35
C GLU A 263 -8.61 -25.81 5.82
N MET A 264 -7.66 -25.00 5.33
CA MET A 264 -7.50 -24.67 3.91
C MET A 264 -6.51 -25.61 3.20
N PRO A 265 -6.56 -25.72 1.85
CA PRO A 265 -5.60 -26.52 1.08
C PRO A 265 -4.13 -26.09 1.31
N PRO A 266 -3.22 -27.02 1.71
CA PRO A 266 -1.86 -26.65 2.13
C PRO A 266 -1.01 -25.94 1.09
N ASP A 267 -1.14 -26.30 -0.19
CA ASP A 267 -0.42 -25.72 -1.31
C ASP A 267 -0.77 -24.23 -1.52
N VAL A 268 -2.06 -23.90 -1.42
CA VAL A 268 -2.55 -22.52 -1.49
C VAL A 268 -2.07 -21.69 -0.30
N ILE A 269 -2.03 -22.30 0.88
CA ILE A 269 -1.61 -21.60 2.11
C ILE A 269 -0.11 -21.35 2.13
N GLU A 270 0.72 -22.31 1.74
CA GLU A 270 2.18 -22.10 1.71
C GLU A 270 2.54 -20.90 0.82
N GLU A 271 1.97 -20.82 -0.39
CA GLU A 271 2.19 -19.70 -1.30
C GLU A 271 1.75 -18.37 -0.68
N TYR A 272 0.55 -18.34 -0.08
CA TYR A 272 0.04 -17.16 0.62
C TYR A 272 0.96 -16.71 1.76
N CYS A 273 1.41 -17.65 2.60
CA CYS A 273 2.24 -17.33 3.76
C CYS A 273 3.58 -16.73 3.30
N TRP A 274 4.21 -17.31 2.28
CA TRP A 274 5.42 -16.74 1.70
C TRP A 274 5.18 -15.37 1.07
N SER A 275 4.04 -15.14 0.42
CA SER A 275 3.73 -13.82 -0.16
C SER A 275 3.57 -12.74 0.90
N VAL A 276 2.91 -13.04 2.03
CA VAL A 276 2.80 -12.14 3.19
C VAL A 276 4.18 -11.77 3.73
N LEU A 277 5.05 -12.76 3.97
CA LEU A 277 6.40 -12.53 4.49
C LEU A 277 7.31 -11.81 3.49
N LYS A 278 7.13 -12.02 2.19
CA LYS A 278 7.87 -11.30 1.12
C LYS A 278 7.48 -9.83 1.07
N SER A 279 6.18 -9.51 1.20
CA SER A 279 5.69 -8.13 1.21
C SER A 279 6.31 -7.34 2.37
N GLU A 280 6.43 -7.94 3.56
CA GLU A 280 7.02 -7.29 4.74
C GLU A 280 8.50 -6.93 4.56
N LYS A 281 9.26 -7.69 3.77
CA LYS A 281 10.68 -7.39 3.49
C LYS A 281 10.88 -6.15 2.60
N SER A 282 9.82 -5.61 2.01
CA SER A 282 9.90 -4.54 1.01
C SER A 282 9.95 -3.12 1.60
N GLY A 283 9.99 -3.00 2.93
CA GLY A 283 10.02 -1.73 3.65
C GLY A 283 8.81 -1.56 4.57
N PRO A 284 8.66 -0.40 5.24
CA PRO A 284 7.56 -0.19 6.17
C PRO A 284 6.21 -0.39 5.50
N HIS A 285 5.37 -1.25 6.08
CA HIS A 285 4.05 -1.49 5.54
C HIS A 285 3.25 -0.17 5.49
N ARG A 286 2.47 0.02 4.41
CA ARG A 286 1.75 1.28 4.15
C ARG A 286 0.84 1.73 5.29
N TYR A 287 0.25 0.79 6.04
CA TYR A 287 -0.60 1.11 7.18
C TYR A 287 0.18 1.76 8.32
N ILE A 288 1.42 1.32 8.57
CA ILE A 288 2.30 1.93 9.57
C ILE A 288 2.69 3.35 9.13
N SER A 289 3.07 3.50 7.85
CA SER A 289 3.43 4.80 7.28
C SER A 289 2.28 5.81 7.36
N ASN A 290 1.07 5.41 6.97
CA ASN A 290 -0.11 6.27 7.02
C ASN A 290 -0.51 6.60 8.46
N ARG A 291 -0.45 5.63 9.38
CA ARG A 291 -0.69 5.87 10.81
C ARG A 291 0.27 6.93 11.35
N MET A 292 1.56 6.83 11.03
CA MET A 292 2.58 7.81 11.43
C MET A 292 2.24 9.21 10.90
N GLY A 293 1.91 9.32 9.60
CA GLY A 293 1.52 10.59 8.98
C GLY A 293 0.30 11.23 9.64
N TYR A 294 -0.77 10.47 9.87
CA TYR A 294 -1.98 10.99 10.51
C TYR A 294 -1.80 11.27 12.01
N ASN A 295 -0.99 10.51 12.74
CA ASN A 295 -0.61 10.84 14.12
C ASN A 295 0.14 12.18 14.19
N PHE A 296 1.05 12.43 13.25
CA PHE A 296 1.76 13.70 13.15
C PHE A 296 0.79 14.86 12.90
N LEU A 297 -0.10 14.75 11.91
CA LEU A 297 -1.12 15.76 11.62
C LEU A 297 -2.07 15.98 12.79
N PHE A 298 -2.51 14.91 13.47
CA PHE A 298 -3.36 15.00 14.64
C PHE A 298 -2.69 15.75 15.79
N ARG A 299 -1.42 15.48 16.09
CA ARG A 299 -0.69 16.21 17.13
C ARG A 299 -0.50 17.69 16.82
N GLN A 300 -0.37 18.05 15.54
CA GLN A 300 -0.16 19.44 15.13
C GLN A 300 -1.46 20.25 15.07
N HIS A 301 -2.54 19.65 14.58
CA HIS A 301 -3.77 20.37 14.25
C HIS A 301 -4.96 20.01 15.14
N ASN A 302 -4.90 18.89 15.87
CA ASN A 302 -5.94 18.39 16.78
C ASN A 302 -7.33 18.28 16.13
N LEU A 303 -7.38 17.93 14.83
CA LEU A 303 -8.63 17.72 14.10
C LEU A 303 -9.13 16.28 14.26
N LYS A 304 -10.45 16.13 14.35
CA LYS A 304 -11.13 14.84 14.52
C LYS A 304 -10.89 13.93 13.33
N PHE A 305 -10.86 14.48 12.11
CA PHE A 305 -10.57 13.74 10.90
C PHE A 305 -9.22 13.00 10.99
N PHE A 306 -8.14 13.71 11.37
CA PHE A 306 -6.81 13.12 11.48
C PHE A 306 -6.75 12.06 12.57
N ARG A 307 -7.47 12.25 13.69
CA ARG A 307 -7.60 11.22 14.73
C ARG A 307 -8.29 9.96 14.19
N ILE A 308 -9.42 10.11 13.48
CA ILE A 308 -10.16 8.97 12.90
C ILE A 308 -9.28 8.19 11.91
N MET A 309 -8.55 8.90 11.03
CA MET A 309 -7.65 8.27 10.06
C MET A 309 -6.47 7.57 10.75
N MET A 310 -5.88 8.19 11.78
CA MET A 310 -4.84 7.57 12.60
C MET A 310 -5.35 6.27 13.26
N GLU A 311 -6.51 6.31 13.92
CA GLU A 311 -7.13 5.16 14.58
C GLU A 311 -7.45 4.03 13.57
N LEU A 312 -7.94 4.38 12.37
CA LEU A 312 -8.16 3.42 11.28
C LEU A 312 -6.85 2.73 10.88
N PHE A 313 -5.79 3.50 10.57
CA PHE A 313 -4.53 2.91 10.11
C PHE A 313 -3.80 2.14 11.20
N GLU A 314 -3.94 2.53 12.47
CA GLU A 314 -3.47 1.74 13.62
C GLU A 314 -4.17 0.38 13.69
N HIS A 315 -5.49 0.36 13.50
CA HIS A 315 -6.25 -0.89 13.43
C HIS A 315 -5.83 -1.77 12.24
N LEU A 316 -5.69 -1.18 11.05
CA LEU A 316 -5.24 -1.91 9.85
C LEU A 316 -3.81 -2.46 10.01
N ALA A 317 -2.92 -1.71 10.67
CA ALA A 317 -1.57 -2.19 10.99
C ALA A 317 -1.60 -3.38 11.95
N SER A 318 -2.46 -3.34 12.98
CA SER A 318 -2.67 -4.48 13.89
C SER A 318 -3.18 -5.73 13.17
N LEU A 319 -4.15 -5.56 12.27
CA LEU A 319 -4.68 -6.66 11.44
C LEU A 319 -3.60 -7.25 10.53
N HIS A 320 -2.79 -6.41 9.88
CA HIS A 320 -1.65 -6.87 9.07
C HIS A 320 -0.63 -7.65 9.91
N GLN A 321 -0.26 -7.13 11.08
CA GLN A 321 0.66 -7.83 11.98
C GLN A 321 0.09 -9.19 12.44
N GLN A 322 -1.22 -9.29 12.66
CA GLN A 322 -1.87 -10.56 12.95
C GLN A 322 -1.73 -11.55 11.79
N ARG A 323 -1.91 -11.11 10.54
CA ARG A 323 -1.71 -11.95 9.35
C ARG A 323 -0.28 -12.46 9.25
N ILE A 324 0.71 -11.58 9.50
CA ILE A 324 2.12 -11.98 9.52
C ILE A 324 2.37 -13.05 10.58
N ARG A 325 1.86 -12.86 11.81
CA ARG A 325 2.01 -13.86 12.89
C ARG A 325 1.42 -15.20 12.49
N VAL A 326 0.19 -15.21 11.98
CA VAL A 326 -0.50 -16.45 11.59
C VAL A 326 0.24 -17.15 10.44
N ALA A 327 0.66 -16.41 9.42
CA ALA A 327 1.44 -16.95 8.31
C ALA A 327 2.80 -17.51 8.75
N THR A 328 3.50 -16.80 9.63
CA THR A 328 4.80 -17.23 10.18
C THR A 328 4.62 -18.51 10.98
N SER A 329 3.67 -18.55 11.91
CA SER A 329 3.40 -19.74 12.72
C SER A 329 2.99 -20.93 11.87
N TRP A 330 2.22 -20.74 10.80
CA TRP A 330 1.86 -21.82 9.89
C TRP A 330 3.10 -22.40 9.20
N LEU A 331 4.00 -21.55 8.69
CA LEU A 331 5.25 -22.00 8.06
C LEU A 331 6.18 -22.71 9.05
N GLU A 332 6.25 -22.26 10.30
CA GLU A 332 7.06 -22.89 11.35
C GLU A 332 6.50 -24.28 11.73
N ILE A 333 5.20 -24.38 12.00
CA ILE A 333 4.53 -25.64 12.38
C ILE A 333 4.69 -26.70 11.28
N ASN A 334 4.65 -26.29 10.02
CA ASN A 334 4.77 -27.19 8.87
C ASN A 334 6.22 -27.38 8.39
N GLY A 335 7.21 -26.81 9.10
CA GLY A 335 8.64 -27.03 8.83
C GLY A 335 9.19 -26.31 7.60
N HIS A 336 8.47 -25.34 7.05
CA HIS A 336 8.92 -24.51 5.92
C HIS A 336 9.79 -23.33 6.36
N LEU A 337 9.65 -22.89 7.62
CA LEU A 337 10.45 -21.83 8.22
C LEU A 337 11.10 -22.34 9.50
N THR A 338 12.42 -22.15 9.63
CA THR A 338 13.09 -22.37 10.92
C THR A 338 12.66 -21.28 11.89
N GLU A 339 12.26 -21.65 13.10
CA GLU A 339 11.82 -20.73 14.14
C GLU A 339 12.78 -19.54 14.25
N SER A 340 12.30 -18.37 13.86
CA SER A 340 13.07 -17.14 13.91
C SER A 340 12.68 -16.43 15.19
N LYS A 341 13.60 -16.37 16.17
CA LYS A 341 13.40 -15.49 17.32
C LYS A 341 13.22 -14.07 16.79
N ALA A 342 12.01 -13.51 16.93
CA ALA A 342 11.76 -12.11 16.59
C ALA A 342 12.79 -11.26 17.34
N SER A 343 13.68 -10.57 16.61
CA SER A 343 14.73 -9.80 17.25
C SER A 343 14.09 -8.60 17.95
N ILE A 344 14.06 -8.63 19.28
CA ILE A 344 13.69 -7.46 20.06
C ILE A 344 14.78 -6.41 19.82
N LEU A 345 14.39 -5.21 19.40
CA LEU A 345 15.33 -4.14 19.08
C LEU A 345 15.84 -3.50 20.37
N GLU A 346 17.15 -3.49 20.56
CA GLU A 346 17.79 -2.84 21.71
C GLU A 346 17.63 -1.31 21.60
N PRO A 347 17.14 -0.61 22.65
CA PRO A 347 17.00 0.84 22.64
C PRO A 347 18.27 1.58 22.19
N HIS A 348 18.09 2.69 21.47
CA HIS A 348 19.15 3.58 21.00
C HIS A 348 20.12 3.00 19.95
N THR A 349 19.91 1.77 19.48
CA THR A 349 20.59 1.24 18.30
C THR A 349 20.09 1.88 17.00
N PRO A 350 20.88 1.87 15.90
CA PRO A 350 20.42 2.36 14.61
C PRO A 350 19.12 1.70 14.12
N GLU A 351 18.98 0.39 14.31
CA GLU A 351 17.81 -0.40 13.92
C GLU A 351 16.58 -0.02 14.76
N TRP A 352 16.78 0.22 16.05
CA TRP A 352 15.73 0.72 16.93
C TRP A 352 15.24 2.11 16.52
N PHE A 353 16.16 3.02 16.17
CA PHE A 353 15.78 4.33 15.66
C PHE A 353 15.06 4.23 14.32
N ALA A 354 15.49 3.34 13.42
CA ALA A 354 14.80 3.13 12.15
C ALA A 354 13.35 2.66 12.36
N ALA A 355 13.12 1.74 13.31
CA ALA A 355 11.77 1.29 13.67
C ALA A 355 10.97 2.40 14.38
N LEU A 356 11.59 3.16 15.28
CA LEU A 356 10.91 4.23 16.00
C LEU A 356 10.53 5.38 15.07
N GLU A 357 11.39 5.78 14.13
CA GLU A 357 11.11 6.85 13.17
C GLU A 357 9.91 6.50 12.27
N GLN A 358 9.74 5.22 11.94
CA GLN A 358 8.58 4.72 11.19
C GLN A 358 7.29 4.74 12.01
N TRP A 359 7.38 4.63 13.34
CA TRP A 359 6.22 4.54 14.23
C TRP A 359 5.83 5.89 14.88
N ASP A 360 6.80 6.57 15.48
CA ASP A 360 6.68 7.87 16.13
C ASP A 360 7.95 8.72 15.85
N LEU A 361 7.93 9.42 14.71
CA LEU A 361 8.99 10.33 14.27
C LEU A 361 9.30 11.43 15.31
N HIS A 362 8.30 11.88 16.06
CA HIS A 362 8.50 12.92 17.06
C HIS A 362 9.31 12.38 18.24
N GLN A 363 8.92 11.21 18.76
CA GLN A 363 9.67 10.54 19.82
C GLN A 363 11.11 10.24 19.38
N ALA A 364 11.31 9.73 18.17
CA ALA A 364 12.65 9.47 17.65
C ALA A 364 13.54 10.73 17.66
N LYS A 365 13.00 11.87 17.18
CA LYS A 365 13.73 13.16 17.21
C LYS A 365 14.05 13.60 18.63
N GLN A 366 13.08 13.54 19.55
CA GLN A 366 13.27 13.89 20.95
C GLN A 366 14.34 13.02 21.61
N THR A 367 14.29 11.71 21.41
CA THR A 367 15.27 10.78 21.98
C THR A 367 16.67 11.03 21.41
N ARG A 368 16.81 11.34 20.10
CA ARG A 368 18.11 11.75 19.53
C ARG A 368 18.65 13.02 20.17
N GLU A 369 17.80 14.03 20.37
CA GLU A 369 18.20 15.27 21.05
C GLU A 369 18.64 15.03 22.49
N ILE A 370 17.92 14.19 23.24
CA ILE A 370 18.28 13.78 24.60
C ILE A 370 19.66 13.13 24.64
N ILE A 371 19.91 12.13 23.78
CA ILE A 371 21.21 11.43 23.70
C ILE A 371 22.33 12.40 23.36
N ASN A 372 22.09 13.31 22.40
CA ASN A 372 23.07 14.32 22.00
C ASN A 372 23.40 15.29 23.16
N LEU A 373 22.40 15.71 23.93
CA LEU A 373 22.59 16.59 25.09
C LEU A 373 23.30 15.89 26.25
N ALA A 374 22.99 14.61 26.48
CA ALA A 374 23.65 13.80 27.50
C ALA A 374 25.09 13.41 27.11
N GLY A 375 25.39 13.37 25.81
CA GLY A 375 26.67 12.87 25.30
C GLY A 375 26.85 11.36 25.45
N SER A 376 25.77 10.62 25.73
CA SER A 376 25.76 9.18 25.96
C SER A 376 24.45 8.56 25.48
N SER A 377 24.53 7.34 24.93
CA SER A 377 23.35 6.50 24.66
C SER A 377 22.86 5.77 25.91
N ASP A 378 23.61 5.79 27.01
CA ASP A 378 23.28 5.14 28.27
C ASP A 378 22.44 6.04 29.18
N VAL A 379 21.34 6.54 28.63
CA VAL A 379 20.40 7.42 29.32
C VAL A 379 18.96 7.03 29.05
N CYS A 380 18.03 7.53 29.85
CA CYS A 380 16.60 7.36 29.66
C CYS A 380 16.16 7.98 28.32
N SER A 381 15.43 7.23 27.49
CA SER A 381 14.89 7.64 26.20
C SER A 381 13.90 8.82 26.28
N ILE A 382 13.43 9.14 27.49
CA ILE A 382 12.38 10.14 27.76
C ILE A 382 12.92 11.39 28.45
N CYS A 383 13.80 11.27 29.43
CA CYS A 383 14.28 12.41 30.23
C CYS A 383 15.80 12.63 30.21
N GLY A 384 16.60 11.68 29.69
CA GLY A 384 18.06 11.79 29.66
C GLY A 384 18.79 11.45 30.96
N ASP A 385 18.09 10.90 31.96
CA ASP A 385 18.70 10.41 33.22
C ASP A 385 19.63 9.22 32.96
N ASP A 386 20.80 9.18 33.61
CA ASP A 386 21.86 8.18 33.40
C ASP A 386 21.62 6.86 34.16
N THR A 387 20.69 6.85 35.11
CA THR A 387 20.23 5.63 35.81
C THR A 387 19.03 4.99 35.09
N ALA A 388 19.27 4.43 33.90
CA ALA A 388 18.22 3.84 33.06
C ALA A 388 18.54 2.42 32.59
N ASN A 389 17.51 1.58 32.50
CA ASN A 389 17.61 0.20 32.03
C ASN A 389 16.72 -0.05 30.81
N ASP A 390 17.05 -1.08 30.03
CA ASP A 390 16.28 -1.47 28.86
C ASP A 390 15.05 -2.28 29.24
N HIS A 391 13.93 -1.88 28.66
CA HIS A 391 12.63 -2.46 28.92
C HIS A 391 11.90 -2.77 27.61
N VAL A 392 11.01 -3.76 27.65
CA VAL A 392 10.14 -4.14 26.54
C VAL A 392 8.68 -4.12 27.00
N LEU A 393 7.79 -3.60 26.16
CA LEU A 393 6.36 -3.68 26.37
C LEU A 393 5.90 -5.14 26.38
N ILE A 394 4.92 -5.47 27.22
CA ILE A 394 4.25 -6.77 27.16
C ILE A 394 3.68 -7.02 25.76
N LYS A 395 3.63 -8.28 25.34
CA LYS A 395 3.30 -8.66 23.95
C LYS A 395 1.99 -8.05 23.44
N SER A 396 0.97 -7.92 24.29
CA SER A 396 -0.33 -7.33 23.94
C SER A 396 -0.31 -5.81 23.75
N GLN A 397 0.71 -5.12 24.25
CA GLN A 397 0.88 -3.67 24.13
C GLN A 397 1.97 -3.27 23.13
N ARG A 398 2.69 -4.22 22.53
CA ARG A 398 3.73 -3.91 21.54
C ARG A 398 3.09 -3.27 20.29
N PRO A 399 3.62 -2.13 19.82
CA PRO A 399 3.11 -1.48 18.62
C PRO A 399 3.32 -2.37 17.39
N PRO A 400 2.37 -2.43 16.43
CA PRO A 400 2.45 -3.31 15.26
C PRO A 400 3.61 -3.04 14.31
N GLY A 401 4.27 -1.88 14.41
CA GLY A 401 5.44 -1.52 13.60
C GLY A 401 6.50 -0.68 14.34
N GLY A 402 6.39 -0.54 15.66
CA GLY A 402 7.37 0.16 16.48
C GLY A 402 8.32 -0.81 17.19
N PRO A 403 9.42 -0.31 17.78
CA PRO A 403 10.40 -1.19 18.41
C PRO A 403 9.88 -1.92 19.65
N GLY A 404 8.83 -1.37 20.30
CA GLY A 404 8.25 -1.96 21.51
C GLY A 404 9.18 -1.98 22.72
N THR A 405 10.33 -1.32 22.63
CA THR A 405 11.36 -1.23 23.67
C THR A 405 11.74 0.22 23.94
N LEU A 406 12.10 0.52 25.19
CA LEU A 406 12.61 1.82 25.62
C LEU A 406 13.68 1.63 26.70
N ARG A 407 14.64 2.55 26.76
CA ARG A 407 15.52 2.69 27.92
C ARG A 407 14.86 3.66 28.90
N LEU A 408 14.52 3.22 30.10
CA LEU A 408 13.73 3.99 31.06
C LEU A 408 14.43 4.04 32.42
N CYS A 409 14.49 5.23 33.02
CA CYS A 409 14.77 5.37 34.45
C CYS A 409 13.51 5.02 35.28
N ASP A 410 13.69 4.78 36.57
CA ASP A 410 12.61 4.32 37.47
C ASP A 410 11.40 5.27 37.48
N ASP A 411 11.66 6.59 37.47
CA ASP A 411 10.60 7.59 37.44
C ASP A 411 9.80 7.54 36.13
N CYS A 412 10.48 7.46 34.99
CA CYS A 412 9.80 7.36 33.69
C CYS A 412 9.04 6.03 33.55
N LEU A 413 9.61 4.93 34.01
CA LEU A 413 8.95 3.62 34.05
C LEU A 413 7.66 3.69 34.88
N LYS A 414 7.72 4.28 36.07
CA LYS A 414 6.56 4.45 36.96
C LYS A 414 5.49 5.35 36.35
N ILE A 415 5.87 6.48 35.76
CA ILE A 415 4.93 7.41 35.11
C ILE A 415 4.19 6.70 33.98
N ARG A 416 4.90 5.97 33.11
CA ARG A 416 4.29 5.22 32.01
C ARG A 416 3.40 4.09 32.52
N GLY A 417 3.80 3.43 33.62
CA GLY A 417 2.96 2.46 34.35
C GLY A 417 1.62 3.04 34.81
N LEU A 418 1.64 4.25 35.36
CA LEU A 418 0.42 4.98 35.76
C LEU A 418 -0.45 5.38 34.56
N MET A 419 0.15 5.53 33.38
CA MET A 419 -0.54 5.77 32.10
C MET A 419 -1.05 4.47 31.46
N GLY A 420 -0.84 3.31 32.09
CA GLY A 420 -1.34 2.01 31.65
C GLY A 420 -0.36 1.18 30.82
N GLU A 421 0.88 1.63 30.63
CA GLU A 421 1.90 0.88 29.90
C GLU A 421 2.62 -0.11 30.82
N GLN A 422 2.74 -1.36 30.39
CA GLN A 422 3.36 -2.44 31.14
C GLN A 422 4.65 -2.86 30.45
N TYR A 423 5.75 -2.63 31.14
CA TYR A 423 7.10 -2.95 30.69
C TYR A 423 7.69 -4.08 31.53
N LEU A 424 8.44 -4.96 30.88
CA LEU A 424 9.29 -5.98 31.49
C LEU A 424 10.76 -5.61 31.26
N PRO A 425 11.68 -5.95 32.17
CA PRO A 425 13.11 -5.83 31.89
C PRO A 425 13.48 -6.62 30.63
N LEU A 426 14.27 -6.02 29.73
CA LEU A 426 14.62 -6.65 28.45
C LEU A 426 15.38 -7.98 28.64
N ASN A 427 16.13 -8.11 29.75
CA ASN A 427 16.93 -9.29 30.08
C ASN A 427 16.08 -10.49 30.54
N ASP A 428 14.84 -10.29 30.98
CA ASP A 428 13.99 -11.35 31.55
C ASP A 428 13.20 -12.15 30.48
N GLN A 429 13.28 -11.76 29.20
CA GLN A 429 12.58 -12.44 28.10
C GLN A 429 13.36 -13.62 27.50
N GLN A 430 14.52 -14.00 28.05
CA GLN A 430 15.15 -15.27 27.68
C GLN A 430 14.36 -16.50 28.19
N ASP A 431 13.44 -16.32 29.16
CA ASP A 431 12.76 -17.41 29.86
C ASP A 431 11.23 -17.53 29.61
N GLU A 432 10.59 -16.64 28.83
CA GLU A 432 9.13 -16.70 28.59
C GLU A 432 8.68 -17.66 27.47
N ASN A 433 9.58 -18.51 26.94
CA ASN A 433 9.25 -19.52 25.93
C ASN A 433 8.69 -20.84 26.50
N ILE A 434 7.96 -20.77 27.62
CA ILE A 434 7.22 -21.91 28.17
C ILE A 434 5.78 -21.45 28.45
N HIS A 435 4.93 -21.50 27.43
CA HIS A 435 3.59 -22.12 27.45
C HIS A 435 2.75 -21.79 26.22
#